data_AF-A0A971M519-F1
#
_entry.id   AF-A0A971M519-F1
#
_cell.length_a   1.000
_cell.length_b   1.000
_cell.length_c   1.000
_cell.angle_alpha   90.00
_cell.angle_beta   90.00
_cell.angle_gamma   90.00
#
_symmetry.space_group_name_H-M   'P 1'
#
loop_
_entity.id
_entity.type
_entity.pdbx_description
1 polymer ?
#
loop_
_entity_poly.entity_id
_entity_poly.type
_entity_poly.pdbx_seq_one_letter_code
_entity_poly.pdbx_strand_id
1 'polypeptide(L)'
;MAEIKSAIELAMEKTKDLVVGGEERRTIATREAESKVKAVVRRYLGDMTSQEDAAREFDEIDADRRLKGSVLVETLVEEFDVKKSPERLLALFGLTGIDLEGSLRNEFATLQGQFQEEMARKEKTIRGKISDSLAFLGITGTGIEPNLAAWDEWTEGAEEAGSIFKQRIQEWKEKVRASSSRL
;
A
#
# COMPACT_ATOMS: atom_id res chain seq x y z
N MET A 1 -16.56 -24.12 59.58
CA MET A 1 -15.58 -24.62 58.59
C MET A 1 -15.50 -23.59 57.49
N ALA A 2 -14.36 -22.92 57.33
CA ALA A 2 -14.16 -21.92 56.29
C ALA A 2 -13.39 -22.60 55.15
N GLU A 3 -14.06 -22.84 54.02
CA GLU A 3 -13.44 -23.41 52.83
C GLU A 3 -12.59 -22.31 52.15
N ILE A 4 -11.28 -22.56 52.04
CA ILE A 4 -10.36 -21.64 51.37
C ILE A 4 -10.53 -21.86 49.86
N LYS A 5 -11.17 -20.89 49.19
CA LYS A 5 -11.32 -20.90 47.73
C LYS A 5 -9.95 -20.93 47.05
N SER A 6 -9.85 -21.69 45.97
CA SER A 6 -8.63 -21.75 45.14
C SER A 6 -8.38 -20.41 44.45
N ALA A 7 -7.11 -20.09 44.19
CA ALA A 7 -6.72 -18.89 43.43
C ALA A 7 -7.38 -18.85 42.04
N ILE A 8 -7.65 -20.01 41.44
CA ILE A 8 -8.36 -20.14 40.17
C ILE A 8 -9.84 -19.79 40.33
N GLU A 9 -10.49 -20.24 41.41
CA GLU A 9 -11.90 -19.93 41.67
C GLU A 9 -12.10 -18.44 41.94
N LEU A 10 -11.18 -17.81 42.68
CA LEU A 10 -11.16 -16.36 42.91
C LEU A 10 -10.95 -15.58 41.61
N ALA A 11 -10.10 -16.07 40.71
CA ALA A 11 -9.89 -15.45 39.40
C ALA A 11 -11.14 -15.58 38.52
N MET A 12 -11.76 -16.77 38.46
CA MET A 12 -12.98 -17.02 37.69
C MET A 12 -14.18 -16.20 38.19
N GLU A 13 -14.33 -16.05 39.52
CA GLU A 13 -15.35 -15.22 40.16
C GLU A 13 -15.17 -13.74 39.81
N LYS A 14 -13.92 -13.23 39.79
CA LYS A 14 -13.60 -11.86 39.37
C LYS A 14 -13.77 -11.61 37.87
N THR A 15 -13.63 -12.63 37.03
CA THR A 15 -13.83 -12.52 35.57
C THR A 15 -15.27 -12.80 35.13
N LYS A 16 -16.14 -13.26 36.03
CA LYS A 16 -17.53 -13.62 35.71
C LYS A 16 -18.37 -12.42 35.27
N ASP A 17 -18.04 -11.23 35.77
CA ASP A 17 -18.66 -9.95 35.39
C ASP A 17 -17.89 -9.22 34.27
N LEU A 18 -16.71 -9.73 33.86
CA LEU A 18 -15.99 -9.31 32.65
C LEU A 18 -16.58 -10.01 31.42
N VAL A 19 -17.89 -9.90 31.25
CA VAL A 19 -18.53 -10.23 29.98
C VAL A 19 -18.19 -9.09 29.05
N VAL A 20 -17.14 -9.27 28.23
CA VAL A 20 -16.84 -8.38 27.10
C VAL A 20 -18.16 -8.08 26.40
N GLY A 21 -18.60 -6.82 26.49
CA GLY A 21 -19.92 -6.41 26.05
C GLY A 21 -20.11 -6.71 24.57
N GLY A 22 -21.35 -6.87 24.11
CA GLY A 22 -21.63 -7.19 22.70
C GLY A 22 -20.99 -6.20 21.71
N GLU A 23 -20.84 -4.93 22.09
CA GLU A 23 -20.14 -3.91 21.30
C GLU A 23 -18.61 -4.06 21.34
N GLU A 24 -18.06 -4.42 22.49
CA GLU A 24 -16.63 -4.61 22.67
C GLU A 24 -16.13 -5.85 21.93
N ARG A 25 -16.92 -6.94 21.92
CA ARG A 25 -16.66 -8.13 21.10
C ARG A 25 -16.66 -7.82 19.60
N ARG A 26 -17.62 -7.01 19.13
CA ARG A 26 -17.68 -6.59 17.72
C ARG A 26 -16.47 -5.74 17.35
N THR A 27 -16.06 -4.83 18.24
CA THR A 27 -14.88 -3.98 18.02
C THR A 27 -13.59 -4.80 17.93
N ILE A 28 -13.44 -5.80 18.79
CA ILE A 28 -12.30 -6.72 18.77
C ILE A 28 -12.31 -7.54 17.48
N ALA A 29 -13.44 -8.14 17.10
CA ALA A 29 -13.56 -8.93 15.88
C ALA A 29 -13.24 -8.11 14.62
N THR A 30 -13.69 -6.84 14.55
CA THR A 30 -13.36 -5.93 13.45
C THR A 30 -11.85 -5.65 13.38
N ARG A 31 -11.22 -5.33 14.51
CA ARG A 31 -9.77 -5.06 14.56
C ARG A 31 -8.93 -6.30 14.22
N GLU A 32 -9.38 -7.48 14.61
CA GLU A 32 -8.73 -8.74 14.25
C GLU A 32 -8.82 -9.00 12.75
N ALA A 33 -10.01 -8.81 12.15
CA ALA A 33 -10.20 -8.92 10.71
C ALA A 33 -9.29 -7.93 9.96
N GLU A 34 -9.26 -6.67 10.40
CA GLU A 34 -8.38 -5.63 9.85
C GLU A 34 -6.90 -6.05 9.87
N SER A 35 -6.44 -6.55 11.01
CA SER A 35 -5.06 -6.96 11.20
C SER A 35 -4.70 -8.17 10.31
N LYS A 36 -5.61 -9.13 10.19
CA LYS A 36 -5.43 -10.31 9.33
C LYS A 36 -5.37 -9.95 7.86
N VAL A 37 -6.28 -9.11 7.36
CA VAL A 37 -6.27 -8.64 5.97
C VAL A 37 -4.95 -7.91 5.66
N LYS A 38 -4.54 -6.98 6.53
CA LYS A 38 -3.26 -6.26 6.36
C LYS A 38 -2.06 -7.20 6.34
N ALA A 39 -2.06 -8.24 7.17
CA ALA A 39 -0.99 -9.23 7.19
C ALA A 39 -0.91 -10.04 5.87
N VAL A 40 -2.06 -10.44 5.32
CA VAL A 40 -2.12 -11.14 4.02
C VAL A 40 -1.55 -10.25 2.90
N VAL A 41 -2.02 -9.00 2.81
CA VAL A 41 -1.54 -8.05 1.79
C VAL A 41 -0.03 -7.85 1.90
N ARG A 42 0.50 -7.62 3.11
CA ARG A 42 1.95 -7.42 3.32
C ARG A 42 2.77 -8.64 2.93
N ARG A 43 2.35 -9.86 3.31
CA ARG A 43 3.04 -11.09 2.91
C ARG A 43 3.07 -11.23 1.39
N TYR A 44 1.94 -10.96 0.73
CA TYR A 44 1.86 -11.07 -0.72
C TYR A 44 2.71 -10.01 -1.42
N LEU A 45 2.67 -8.75 -0.99
CA LEU A 45 3.50 -7.70 -1.58
C LEU A 45 5.00 -7.90 -1.28
N GLY A 46 5.34 -8.56 -0.18
CA GLY A 46 6.70 -8.90 0.22
C GLY A 46 7.23 -10.24 -0.32
N ASP A 47 6.58 -10.84 -1.33
CA ASP A 47 7.01 -12.10 -1.94
C ASP A 47 7.07 -13.31 -0.99
N MET A 48 6.32 -13.26 0.11
CA MET A 48 6.30 -14.33 1.12
C MET A 48 5.21 -15.37 0.88
N THR A 49 4.26 -15.11 -0.03
CA THR A 49 3.13 -15.99 -0.35
C THR A 49 2.67 -15.80 -1.79
N SER A 50 2.07 -16.84 -2.40
CA SER A 50 1.53 -16.77 -3.76
C SER A 50 0.20 -15.99 -3.80
N GLN A 51 -0.28 -15.69 -5.01
CA GLN A 51 -1.60 -15.07 -5.17
C GLN A 51 -2.73 -16.04 -4.74
N GLU A 52 -2.62 -17.32 -5.07
CA GLU A 52 -3.62 -18.32 -4.65
C GLU A 52 -3.64 -18.51 -3.14
N ASP A 53 -2.46 -18.50 -2.51
CA ASP A 53 -2.33 -18.64 -1.07
C ASP A 53 -2.89 -17.41 -0.34
N ALA A 54 -2.57 -16.19 -0.82
CA ALA A 54 -3.16 -14.96 -0.31
C ALA A 54 -4.69 -14.93 -0.44
N ALA A 55 -5.23 -15.42 -1.56
CA ALA A 55 -6.67 -15.52 -1.79
C ALA A 55 -7.35 -16.45 -0.78
N ARG A 56 -6.77 -17.63 -0.59
CA ARG A 56 -7.25 -18.62 0.39
C ARG A 56 -7.19 -18.08 1.82
N GLU A 57 -6.06 -17.51 2.22
CA GLU A 57 -5.90 -16.90 3.54
C GLU A 57 -6.92 -15.79 3.78
N PHE A 58 -7.22 -14.97 2.76
CA PHE A 58 -8.24 -13.91 2.84
C PHE A 58 -9.67 -14.47 2.99
N ASP A 59 -10.00 -15.54 2.27
CA ASP A 59 -11.30 -16.19 2.37
C ASP A 59 -11.51 -16.86 3.74
N GLU A 60 -10.46 -17.42 4.33
CA GLU A 60 -10.46 -18.05 5.67
C GLU A 60 -10.60 -17.06 6.85
N ILE A 61 -10.43 -15.75 6.62
CA ILE A 61 -10.64 -14.75 7.68
C ILE A 61 -12.12 -14.77 8.12
N ASP A 62 -12.35 -15.05 9.40
CA ASP A 62 -13.68 -15.04 10.03
C ASP A 62 -14.17 -13.59 10.22
N ALA A 63 -14.77 -13.04 9.16
CA ALA A 63 -15.41 -11.74 9.13
C ALA A 63 -16.38 -11.63 7.95
N ASP A 64 -17.34 -10.71 8.05
CA ASP A 64 -18.29 -10.42 6.98
C ASP A 64 -17.58 -10.03 5.66
N ARG A 65 -18.09 -10.50 4.52
CA ARG A 65 -17.46 -10.29 3.21
C ARG A 65 -17.31 -8.80 2.88
N ARG A 66 -18.29 -7.97 3.27
CA ARG A 66 -18.26 -6.52 3.05
C ARG A 66 -17.17 -5.86 3.86
N LEU A 67 -17.01 -6.26 5.13
CA LEU A 67 -15.95 -5.75 6.00
C LEU A 67 -14.56 -6.15 5.47
N LYS A 68 -14.36 -7.43 5.11
CA LYS A 68 -13.08 -7.89 4.54
C LYS A 68 -12.75 -7.15 3.25
N GLY A 69 -13.75 -6.97 2.38
CA GLY A 69 -13.61 -6.23 1.12
C GLY A 69 -13.23 -4.77 1.34
N SER A 70 -13.91 -4.06 2.24
CA SER A 70 -13.62 -2.64 2.51
C SER A 70 -12.23 -2.44 3.10
N VAL A 71 -11.82 -3.29 4.03
CA VAL A 71 -10.47 -3.27 4.61
C VAL A 71 -9.41 -3.59 3.54
N LEU A 72 -9.67 -4.56 2.67
CA LEU A 72 -8.75 -4.92 1.60
C LEU A 72 -8.58 -3.75 0.62
N VAL A 73 -9.67 -3.12 0.18
CA VAL A 73 -9.61 -1.92 -0.66
C VAL A 73 -8.80 -0.82 0.01
N GLU A 74 -9.07 -0.49 1.26
CA GLU A 74 -8.34 0.57 1.95
C GLU A 74 -6.84 0.25 2.05
N THR A 75 -6.51 -0.99 2.39
CA THR A 75 -5.11 -1.45 2.48
C THR A 75 -4.40 -1.36 1.14
N LEU A 76 -5.06 -1.77 0.04
CA LEU A 76 -4.46 -1.70 -1.29
C LEU A 76 -4.35 -0.27 -1.79
N VAL A 77 -5.34 0.58 -1.52
CA VAL A 77 -5.35 2.02 -1.83
C VAL A 77 -4.18 2.73 -1.15
N GLU A 78 -3.90 2.41 0.12
CA GLU A 78 -2.76 2.97 0.86
C GLU A 78 -1.42 2.64 0.18
N GLU A 79 -1.26 1.42 -0.33
CA GLU A 79 0.00 0.92 -0.91
C GLU A 79 0.29 1.43 -2.34
N PHE A 80 -0.70 1.97 -3.06
CA PHE A 80 -0.46 2.54 -4.39
C PHE A 80 0.50 3.72 -4.32
N ASP A 81 1.53 3.64 -5.15
CA ASP A 81 2.55 4.66 -5.35
C ASP A 81 2.92 4.64 -6.83
N VAL A 82 3.00 5.82 -7.44
CA VAL A 82 3.38 5.98 -8.85
C VAL A 82 4.80 5.47 -9.15
N LYS A 83 5.64 5.37 -8.11
CA LYS A 83 7.01 4.85 -8.16
C LYS A 83 7.07 3.32 -8.12
N LYS A 84 5.99 2.65 -7.70
CA LYS A 84 5.93 1.20 -7.53
C LYS A 84 5.15 0.56 -8.67
N SER A 85 5.52 -0.68 -8.98
CA SER A 85 4.79 -1.57 -9.89
C SER A 85 3.40 -1.89 -9.34
N PRO A 86 2.29 -1.53 -10.04
CA PRO A 86 0.94 -1.74 -9.55
C PRO A 86 0.44 -3.17 -9.79
N GLU A 87 1.13 -4.00 -10.57
CA GLU A 87 0.63 -5.28 -11.06
C GLU A 87 0.21 -6.21 -9.91
N ARG A 88 1.02 -6.28 -8.86
CA ARG A 88 0.71 -7.07 -7.66
C ARG A 88 -0.49 -6.50 -6.91
N LEU A 89 -0.55 -5.19 -6.73
CA LEU A 89 -1.69 -4.53 -6.08
C LEU A 89 -2.99 -4.82 -6.83
N LEU A 90 -2.96 -4.66 -8.16
CA LEU A 90 -4.08 -4.90 -9.05
C LEU A 90 -4.53 -6.37 -9.07
N ALA A 91 -3.62 -7.32 -8.85
CA ALA A 91 -3.95 -8.74 -8.72
C ALA A 91 -4.80 -9.04 -7.48
N LEU A 92 -4.49 -8.40 -6.33
CA LEU A 92 -5.29 -8.55 -5.11
C LEU A 92 -6.63 -7.80 -5.17
N PHE A 93 -6.77 -6.76 -5.99
CA PHE A 93 -8.08 -6.13 -6.20
C PHE A 93 -9.12 -7.12 -6.71
N GLY A 94 -8.72 -8.10 -7.53
CA GLY A 94 -9.65 -9.14 -7.99
C GLY A 94 -10.30 -9.93 -6.85
N LEU A 95 -9.61 -10.07 -5.70
CA LEU A 95 -10.12 -10.79 -4.53
C LEU A 95 -11.22 -10.04 -3.80
N THR A 96 -11.31 -8.73 -3.96
CA THR A 96 -12.35 -7.93 -3.32
C THR A 96 -13.74 -8.25 -3.87
N GLY A 97 -13.84 -8.89 -5.05
CA GLY A 97 -15.09 -9.01 -5.81
C GLY A 97 -15.57 -7.66 -6.39
N ILE A 98 -14.79 -6.60 -6.19
CA ILE A 98 -14.99 -5.27 -6.74
C ILE A 98 -14.14 -5.22 -8.00
N ASP A 99 -14.81 -5.18 -9.15
CA ASP A 99 -14.11 -4.88 -10.39
C ASP A 99 -13.66 -3.43 -10.33
N LEU A 100 -12.36 -3.22 -10.13
CA LEU A 100 -11.77 -1.89 -10.27
C LEU A 100 -12.02 -1.47 -11.71
N GLU A 101 -12.99 -0.56 -11.89
CA GLU A 101 -13.51 -0.13 -13.19
C GLU A 101 -12.35 0.08 -14.17
N GLY A 102 -12.49 -0.41 -15.40
CA GLY A 102 -11.44 -0.30 -16.42
C GLY A 102 -10.94 1.13 -16.61
N SER A 103 -11.83 2.12 -16.41
CA SER A 103 -11.51 3.55 -16.36
C SER A 103 -10.46 3.88 -15.29
N LEU A 104 -10.64 3.44 -14.04
CA LEU A 104 -9.72 3.72 -12.93
C LEU A 104 -8.37 3.03 -13.12
N ARG A 105 -8.36 1.81 -13.68
CA ARG A 105 -7.12 1.11 -14.05
C ARG A 105 -6.34 1.89 -15.10
N ASN A 106 -7.03 2.34 -16.16
CA ASN A 106 -6.43 3.12 -17.23
C ASN A 106 -5.96 4.49 -16.74
N GLU A 107 -6.70 5.13 -15.83
CA GLU A 107 -6.31 6.40 -15.21
C GLU A 107 -5.01 6.23 -14.42
N PHE A 108 -4.89 5.18 -13.60
CA PHE A 108 -3.64 4.90 -12.87
C PHE A 108 -2.47 4.61 -13.81
N ALA A 109 -2.68 3.77 -14.84
CA ALA A 109 -1.65 3.48 -15.84
C ALA A 109 -1.17 4.75 -16.57
N THR A 110 -2.10 5.67 -16.86
CA THR A 110 -1.79 6.98 -17.44
C THR A 110 -0.95 7.83 -16.49
N LEU A 111 -1.32 7.90 -15.21
CA LEU A 111 -0.54 8.62 -14.19
C LEU A 111 0.88 8.06 -14.06
N GLN A 112 1.03 6.74 -14.09
CA GLN A 112 2.34 6.07 -14.03
C GLN A 112 3.17 6.36 -15.27
N GLY A 113 2.58 6.29 -16.46
CA GLY A 113 3.26 6.63 -17.72
C GLY A 113 3.72 8.10 -17.75
N GLN A 114 2.87 9.03 -17.32
CA GLN A 114 3.23 10.45 -17.20
C GLN A 114 4.37 10.68 -16.21
N PHE A 115 4.38 9.98 -15.08
CA PHE A 115 5.47 10.07 -14.11
C PHE A 115 6.78 9.55 -14.69
N GLN A 116 6.75 8.40 -15.36
CA GLN A 116 7.93 7.84 -16.03
C GLN A 116 8.48 8.77 -17.12
N GLU A 117 7.60 9.37 -17.91
CA GLU A 117 8.01 10.32 -18.95
C GLU A 117 8.66 11.58 -18.36
N GLU A 118 8.06 12.15 -17.31
CA GLU A 118 8.62 13.33 -16.63
C GLU A 118 9.97 13.01 -15.96
N MET A 119 10.11 11.83 -15.35
CA MET A 119 11.38 11.36 -14.80
C MET A 119 12.45 11.21 -15.90
N ALA A 120 12.11 10.61 -17.05
CA ALA A 120 13.04 10.45 -18.18
C ALA A 120 13.46 11.80 -18.78
N ARG A 121 12.54 12.77 -18.87
CA ARG A 121 12.83 14.14 -19.33
C ARG A 121 13.78 14.86 -18.38
N LYS A 122 13.54 14.77 -17.07
CA LYS A 122 14.42 15.34 -16.04
C LYS A 122 15.79 14.67 -16.06
N GLU A 123 15.84 13.35 -16.19
CA GLU A 123 17.08 12.57 -16.28
C GLU A 123 17.94 13.06 -17.43
N LYS A 124 17.37 13.16 -18.64
CA LYS A 124 18.07 13.66 -19.81
C LYS A 124 18.61 15.07 -19.62
N THR A 125 17.81 15.96 -19.02
CA THR A 125 18.19 17.36 -18.76
C THR A 125 19.36 17.46 -17.79
N ILE A 126 19.30 16.73 -16.68
CA ILE A 126 20.33 16.77 -15.64
C ILE A 126 21.60 16.08 -16.12
N ARG A 127 21.49 14.94 -16.80
CA ARG A 127 22.62 14.27 -17.45
C ARG A 127 23.35 15.19 -18.42
N GLY A 128 22.61 15.96 -19.22
CA GLY A 128 23.17 16.99 -20.10
C GLY A 128 23.98 18.05 -19.34
N LYS A 129 23.38 18.67 -18.31
CA LYS A 129 24.05 19.68 -17.47
C LYS A 129 25.33 19.15 -16.81
N ILE A 130 25.29 17.93 -16.28
CA ILE A 130 26.47 17.30 -15.67
C ILE A 130 27.54 17.04 -16.72
N SER A 131 27.14 16.55 -17.90
CA SER A 131 28.09 16.28 -19.00
C SER A 131 28.76 17.57 -19.48
N ASP A 132 28.02 18.67 -19.59
CA ASP A 132 28.55 19.98 -19.96
C ASP A 132 29.52 20.51 -18.89
N SER A 133 29.19 20.33 -17.61
CA SER A 133 30.07 20.71 -16.48
C SER A 133 31.38 19.90 -16.48
N LEU A 134 31.30 18.58 -16.69
CA LEU A 134 32.48 17.72 -16.82
C LEU A 134 33.33 18.12 -18.04
N ALA A 135 32.71 18.41 -19.18
CA ALA A 135 33.42 18.87 -20.37
C ALA A 135 34.14 20.20 -20.13
N PHE A 136 33.53 21.14 -19.40
CA PHE A 136 34.18 22.40 -19.00
C PHE A 136 35.42 22.17 -18.13
N LEU A 137 35.41 21.13 -17.29
CA LEU A 137 36.57 20.70 -16.49
C LEU A 137 37.63 19.90 -17.30
N GLY A 138 37.43 19.78 -18.62
CA GLY A 138 38.31 19.01 -19.51
C GLY A 138 38.10 17.50 -19.44
N ILE A 139 37.09 17.04 -18.69
CA ILE A 139 36.73 15.63 -18.55
C ILE A 139 35.79 15.28 -19.70
N THR A 140 36.33 14.67 -20.75
CA THR A 140 35.59 14.32 -21.98
C THR A 140 35.84 12.86 -22.38
N GLY A 141 34.87 12.24 -23.06
CA GLY A 141 34.97 10.85 -23.49
C GLY A 141 33.62 10.13 -23.50
N THR A 142 33.43 9.23 -24.46
CA THR A 142 32.19 8.45 -24.64
C THR A 142 31.96 7.39 -23.56
N GLY A 143 32.97 7.11 -22.73
CA GLY A 143 32.88 6.18 -21.61
C GLY A 143 32.52 6.83 -20.26
N ILE A 144 32.24 8.13 -20.23
CA ILE A 144 31.85 8.82 -19.00
C ILE A 144 30.35 8.65 -18.81
N GLU A 145 29.96 7.91 -17.79
CA GLU A 145 28.57 7.77 -17.37
C GLU A 145 28.35 8.52 -16.05
N PRO A 146 27.66 9.68 -16.06
CA PRO A 146 27.40 10.45 -14.86
C PRO A 146 26.55 9.67 -13.86
N ASN A 147 27.06 9.50 -12.64
CA ASN A 147 26.26 8.97 -11.54
C ASN A 147 25.27 10.02 -11.04
N LEU A 148 24.06 10.03 -11.59
CA LEU A 148 23.01 11.02 -11.26
C LEU A 148 22.62 11.02 -9.78
N ALA A 149 22.67 9.86 -9.11
CA ALA A 149 22.29 9.73 -7.70
C ALA A 149 23.23 10.48 -6.74
N ALA A 150 24.42 10.88 -7.20
CA ALA A 150 25.38 11.65 -6.43
C ALA A 150 25.17 13.18 -6.52
N TRP A 151 24.16 13.65 -7.28
CA TRP A 151 23.92 15.07 -7.53
C TRP A 151 22.62 15.53 -6.86
N ASP A 152 22.69 16.65 -6.15
CA ASP A 152 21.55 17.24 -5.44
C ASP A 152 20.44 17.63 -6.41
N GLU A 153 20.78 18.12 -7.62
CA GLU A 153 19.82 18.52 -8.63
C GLU A 153 18.94 17.36 -9.13
N TRP A 154 19.48 16.13 -9.12
CA TRP A 154 18.70 14.93 -9.41
C TRP A 154 17.76 14.57 -8.26
N THR A 155 18.26 14.62 -7.03
CA THR A 155 17.47 14.31 -5.84
C THR A 155 16.30 15.29 -5.69
N GLU A 156 16.56 16.59 -5.78
CA GLU A 156 15.54 17.64 -5.73
C GLU A 156 14.55 17.53 -6.89
N GLY A 157 15.06 17.30 -8.11
CA GLY A 157 14.23 17.16 -9.30
C GLY A 157 13.28 15.97 -9.23
N ALA A 158 13.73 14.85 -8.65
CA ALA A 158 12.94 13.64 -8.44
C ALA A 158 11.90 13.80 -7.31
N GLU A 159 12.24 14.54 -6.25
CA GLU A 159 11.30 14.88 -5.18
C GLU A 159 10.17 15.80 -5.67
N GLU A 160 10.51 16.84 -6.44
CA GLU A 160 9.54 17.76 -7.02
C GLU A 160 8.55 17.02 -7.94
N ALA A 161 9.06 16.18 -8.84
CA ALA A 161 8.22 15.32 -9.68
C ALA A 161 7.35 14.40 -8.81
N GLY A 162 7.92 13.77 -7.79
CA GLY A 162 7.19 12.94 -6.85
C GLY A 162 6.04 13.68 -6.15
N SER A 163 6.25 14.94 -5.76
CA SER A 163 5.24 15.76 -5.07
C SER A 163 4.03 16.07 -5.94
N ILE A 164 4.26 16.45 -7.21
CA ILE A 164 3.18 16.74 -8.18
C ILE A 164 2.30 15.50 -8.38
N PHE A 165 2.92 14.33 -8.57
CA PHE A 165 2.18 13.10 -8.79
C PHE A 165 1.55 12.55 -7.51
N LYS A 166 2.09 12.86 -6.32
CA LYS A 166 1.49 12.49 -5.04
C LYS A 166 0.08 13.06 -4.88
N GLN A 167 -0.15 14.31 -5.30
CA GLN A 167 -1.49 14.90 -5.25
C GLN A 167 -2.45 14.19 -6.20
N ARG A 168 -2.05 13.95 -7.45
CA ARG A 168 -2.87 13.25 -8.45
C ARG A 168 -3.22 11.82 -8.02
N ILE A 169 -2.25 11.13 -7.42
CA ILE A 169 -2.47 9.82 -6.83
C ILE A 169 -3.48 9.90 -5.69
N GLN A 170 -3.43 10.91 -4.84
CA GLN A 170 -4.40 11.06 -3.76
C GLN A 170 -5.83 11.27 -4.28
N GLU A 171 -6.00 12.11 -5.31
CA GLU A 171 -7.30 12.30 -5.97
C GLU A 171 -7.81 10.98 -6.58
N TRP A 172 -6.93 10.21 -7.20
CA TRP A 172 -7.27 8.89 -7.72
C TRP A 172 -7.65 7.90 -6.60
N LYS A 173 -6.91 7.89 -5.48
CA LYS A 173 -7.21 7.06 -4.30
C LYS A 173 -8.60 7.38 -3.74
N GLU A 174 -8.98 8.65 -3.70
CA GLU A 174 -10.31 9.08 -3.26
C GLU A 174 -11.42 8.59 -4.20
N LYS A 175 -11.21 8.63 -5.52
CA LYS A 175 -12.15 8.05 -6.50
C LYS A 175 -12.34 6.56 -6.27
N VAL A 176 -11.25 5.81 -6.05
CA VAL A 176 -11.33 4.36 -5.77
C VAL A 176 -12.14 4.10 -4.49
N ARG A 177 -11.88 4.85 -3.41
CA ARG A 177 -12.66 4.75 -2.17
C ARG A 177 -14.14 5.06 -2.40
N ALA A 178 -14.46 6.11 -3.16
CA ALA A 178 -15.83 6.49 -3.47
C ALA A 178 -16.57 5.45 -4.32
N SER A 179 -15.87 4.76 -5.22
CA SER A 179 -16.46 3.64 -5.98
C SER A 179 -16.69 2.41 -5.09
N SER A 180 -15.80 2.16 -4.12
CA SER A 180 -15.95 1.05 -3.17
C SER A 180 -17.05 1.25 -2.13
N SER A 181 -17.38 2.50 -1.77
CA SER A 181 -18.40 2.82 -0.76
C SER A 181 -19.83 2.85 -1.31
N ARG A 182 -20.00 2.87 -2.64
CA ARG A 182 -21.30 2.76 -3.31
C ARG A 182 -21.82 1.32 -3.42
N LEU A 183 -21.09 0.36 -2.84
CA LEU A 183 -21.41 -1.07 -2.78
C LEU A 183 -21.78 -1.52 -1.35
#